data_AF-U2T1K7-F1
#
_entry.id   AF-U2T1K7-F1
#
_cell.length_a   1.000
_cell.length_b   1.000
_cell.length_c   1.000
_cell.angle_alpha   90.00
_cell.angle_beta   90.00
_cell.angle_gamma   90.00
#
_symmetry.space_group_name_H-M   'P 1'
#
loop_
_entity.id
_entity.type
_entity.pdbx_description
1 polymer ?
#
loop_
_entity_poly.entity_id
_entity_poly.type
_entity_poly.pdbx_seq_one_letter_code
_entity_poly.pdbx_strand_id
1 'polypeptide(L)'
;AAFLAPLPVAQLGLTELTPLLRRLGLHTLGDLAALDRLDVRERFGERGEHAHDLAGGLDGAAVVPRTPPKQLDRTIEFEPPLDRVDQVTFAVRGTAEQFVGGLTKAGLVCTTLRVEVTDEAGRISERSWLHPRLFTAGDVVDRVRWQLQGSGALDPGLASPIVRVGLVPEAVDDIGHHEDGLWGGGADERIHHGLTRVQSMLGHEAVLTATIGGGRGLTERQVLVPWGDRPVGASRA
;
A
#
# COMPACT_ATOMS: atom_id res chain seq x y z
N ALA A 1 42.70 1.35 19.21
CA ALA A 1 43.19 2.57 18.52
C ALA A 1 44.04 2.28 17.28
N ALA A 2 45.01 1.34 17.30
CA ALA A 2 45.96 1.14 16.20
C ALA A 2 45.34 0.84 14.80
N PHE A 3 44.17 0.20 14.75
CA PHE A 3 43.48 -0.10 13.48
C PHE A 3 42.86 1.14 12.81
N LEU A 4 42.25 2.02 13.60
CA LEU A 4 41.58 3.23 13.08
C LEU A 4 42.57 4.36 12.81
N ALA A 5 43.62 4.47 13.62
CA ALA A 5 44.59 5.57 13.56
C ALA A 5 45.13 5.90 12.15
N PRO A 6 45.53 4.94 11.29
CA PRO A 6 46.03 5.26 9.95
C PRO A 6 44.94 5.57 8.91
N LEU A 7 43.65 5.42 9.24
CA LEU A 7 42.57 5.64 8.28
C LEU A 7 42.40 7.14 8.01
N PRO A 8 42.11 7.56 6.76
CA PRO A 8 41.86 8.96 6.45
C PRO A 8 40.58 9.49 7.13
N VAL A 9 40.57 10.77 7.53
CA VAL A 9 39.37 11.45 8.06
C VAL A 9 38.17 11.47 7.09
N ALA A 10 38.38 11.16 5.81
CA ALA A 10 37.30 11.00 4.83
C ALA A 10 36.44 9.75 5.06
N GLN A 11 36.97 8.74 5.76
CA GLN A 11 36.25 7.49 6.04
C GLN A 11 35.05 7.68 6.98
N LEU A 12 34.99 8.81 7.70
CA LEU A 12 33.85 9.18 8.54
C LEU A 12 32.60 9.56 7.74
N GLY A 13 32.71 9.79 6.42
CA GLY A 13 31.56 10.18 5.59
C GLY A 13 30.99 11.57 5.86
N LEU A 14 31.67 12.38 6.69
CA LEU A 14 31.25 13.74 7.07
C LEU A 14 31.70 14.78 6.04
N THR A 15 31.03 14.82 4.89
CA THR A 15 31.39 15.61 3.70
C THR A 15 31.65 17.10 3.96
N GLU A 16 30.95 17.72 4.92
CA GLU A 16 31.15 19.13 5.28
C GLU A 16 32.37 19.35 6.20
N LEU A 17 32.66 18.38 7.07
CA LEU A 17 33.69 18.50 8.11
C LEU A 17 35.07 18.05 7.60
N THR A 18 35.13 17.02 6.75
CA THR A 18 36.37 16.47 6.20
C THR A 18 37.30 17.52 5.55
N PRO A 19 36.82 18.48 4.73
CA PRO A 19 37.68 19.51 4.14
C PRO A 19 38.26 20.47 5.19
N LEU A 20 37.50 20.77 6.25
CA LEU A 20 37.93 21.66 7.32
C LEU A 20 39.05 21.01 8.15
N LEU A 21 38.88 19.74 8.51
CA LEU A 21 39.89 18.95 9.23
C LEU A 21 41.21 18.87 8.44
N ARG A 22 41.14 18.61 7.14
CA ARG A 22 42.33 18.58 6.27
C ARG A 22 43.05 19.92 6.17
N ARG A 23 42.31 21.03 6.13
CA ARG A 23 42.90 22.38 6.13
C ARG A 23 43.62 22.71 7.45
N LEU A 24 43.25 22.04 8.53
CA LEU A 24 43.90 22.15 9.83
C LEU A 24 45.05 21.15 10.03
N GLY A 25 45.40 20.37 8.99
CA GLY A 25 46.48 19.38 9.05
C GLY A 25 46.08 18.03 9.63
N LEU A 26 44.79 17.81 9.94
CA LEU A 26 44.27 16.55 10.45
C LEU A 26 43.91 15.66 9.25
N HIS A 27 44.77 14.70 8.94
CA HIS A 27 44.62 13.85 7.76
C HIS A 27 44.08 12.47 8.10
N THR A 28 44.36 11.99 9.31
CA THR A 28 44.01 10.65 9.78
C THR A 28 43.05 10.68 10.98
N LEU A 29 42.34 9.57 11.21
CA LEU A 29 41.51 9.42 12.40
C LEU A 29 42.36 9.45 13.67
N GLY A 30 43.62 9.02 13.61
CA GLY A 30 44.58 9.15 14.71
C GLY A 30 44.84 10.61 15.07
N ASP A 31 45.02 11.48 14.08
CA ASP A 31 45.23 12.92 14.30
C ASP A 31 44.03 13.55 15.02
N LEU A 32 42.81 13.18 14.61
CA LEU A 32 41.58 13.69 15.22
C LEU A 32 41.36 13.12 16.63
N ALA A 33 41.57 11.83 16.83
CA ALA A 33 41.40 11.16 18.12
C ALA A 33 42.44 11.57 19.17
N ALA A 34 43.59 12.12 18.74
CA ALA A 34 44.64 12.63 19.62
C ALA A 34 44.31 14.02 20.23
N LEU A 35 43.32 14.74 19.70
CA LEU A 35 42.88 16.03 20.22
C LEU A 35 42.03 15.86 21.48
N ASP A 36 41.96 16.92 22.29
CA ASP A 36 41.02 16.97 23.40
C ASP A 36 39.57 17.06 22.87
N ARG A 37 38.69 16.25 23.46
CA ARG A 37 37.30 16.13 23.03
C ARG A 37 36.51 17.44 23.20
N LEU A 38 36.82 18.21 24.25
CA LEU A 38 36.18 19.51 24.52
C LEU A 38 36.61 20.54 23.47
N ASP A 39 37.89 20.61 23.14
CA ASP A 39 38.42 21.52 22.10
C ASP A 39 37.77 21.27 20.73
N VAL A 40 37.58 19.99 20.37
CA VAL A 40 36.91 19.62 19.12
C VAL A 40 35.43 20.03 19.15
N ARG A 41 34.75 19.84 20.28
CA ARG A 41 33.35 20.28 20.45
C ARG A 41 33.22 21.81 20.39
N GLU A 42 34.10 22.56 21.02
CA GLU A 42 34.08 24.03 20.98
C GLU A 42 34.29 24.57 19.56
N ARG A 43 35.15 23.91 18.78
CA ARG A 43 35.50 24.35 17.42
C ARG A 43 34.48 23.93 16.36
N PHE A 44 33.92 22.73 16.47
CA PHE A 44 33.11 22.11 15.41
C PHE A 44 31.71 21.68 15.85
N GLY A 45 31.35 21.94 17.11
CA GLY A 45 30.07 21.57 17.71
C GLY A 45 29.90 20.05 17.86
N GLU A 46 28.64 19.63 18.01
CA GLU A 46 28.26 18.23 18.22
C GLU A 46 28.72 17.29 17.10
N ARG A 47 28.79 17.79 15.86
CA ARG A 47 29.27 17.02 14.72
C ARG A 47 30.76 16.69 14.81
N GLY A 48 31.57 17.59 15.35
CA GLY A 48 32.98 17.34 15.59
C GLY A 48 33.23 16.43 16.78
N GLU A 49 32.46 16.62 17.86
CA GLU A 49 32.47 15.72 19.02
C GLU A 49 32.12 14.28 18.60
N HIS A 50 31.08 14.11 17.80
CA HIS A 50 30.72 12.80 17.25
C HIS A 50 31.80 12.23 16.33
N ALA A 51 32.45 13.06 15.51
CA ALA A 51 33.57 12.64 14.66
C ALA A 51 34.79 12.17 15.48
N HIS A 52 35.06 12.84 16.62
CA HIS A 52 36.10 12.46 17.57
C HIS A 52 35.79 11.12 18.24
N ASP A 53 34.55 10.94 18.70
CA ASP A 53 34.09 9.68 19.30
C ASP A 53 34.24 8.52 18.30
N LEU A 54 33.79 8.70 17.04
CA LEU A 54 33.97 7.72 15.96
C LEU A 54 35.45 7.43 15.63
N ALA A 55 36.29 8.46 15.59
CA ALA A 55 37.74 8.31 15.36
C ALA A 55 38.43 7.53 16.50
N GLY A 56 37.93 7.67 17.74
CA GLY A 56 38.33 6.90 18.91
C GLY A 56 37.76 5.48 18.97
N GLY A 57 36.85 5.13 18.06
CA GLY A 57 36.14 3.84 18.05
C GLY A 57 34.99 3.75 19.07
N LEU A 58 34.52 4.90 19.56
CA LEU A 58 33.38 5.03 20.46
C LEU A 58 32.11 5.25 19.64
N ASP A 59 31.64 4.20 18.96
CA ASP A 59 30.32 4.20 18.33
C ASP A 59 29.29 3.60 19.29
N GLY A 60 28.47 4.46 19.89
CA GLY A 60 27.39 4.09 20.80
C GLY A 60 26.07 3.77 20.09
N ALA A 61 26.02 3.77 18.75
CA ALA A 61 24.78 3.52 18.02
C ALA A 61 24.28 2.09 18.29
N ALA A 62 23.10 2.01 18.92
CA ALA A 62 22.42 0.73 19.05
C ALA A 62 22.03 0.21 17.66
N VAL A 63 22.24 -1.08 17.41
CA VAL A 63 21.71 -1.73 16.21
C VAL A 63 20.20 -1.71 16.32
N VAL A 64 19.55 -0.82 15.55
CA VAL A 64 18.10 -0.81 15.42
C VAL A 64 17.73 -1.79 14.32
N PRO A 65 17.08 -2.93 14.63
CA PRO A 65 16.63 -3.84 13.60
C PRO A 65 15.62 -3.11 12.71
N ARG A 66 15.85 -3.15 11.40
CA ARG A 66 14.89 -2.66 10.43
C ARG A 66 13.63 -3.54 10.52
N THR A 67 12.47 -2.93 10.72
CA THR A 67 11.18 -3.61 10.54
C THR A 67 10.81 -3.59 9.05
N PRO A 68 10.70 -4.73 8.37
CA PRO A 68 10.21 -4.76 7.00
C PRO A 68 8.78 -4.22 6.94
N PRO A 69 8.41 -3.47 5.88
CA PRO A 69 7.02 -3.08 5.69
C PRO A 69 6.14 -4.33 5.60
N LYS A 70 4.98 -4.29 6.26
CA LYS A 70 4.03 -5.42 6.23
C LYS A 70 3.55 -5.61 4.79
N GLN A 71 3.71 -6.82 4.24
CA GLN A 71 3.19 -7.16 2.92
C GLN A 71 1.69 -7.48 3.03
N LEU A 72 0.86 -6.50 2.65
CA LEU A 72 -0.60 -6.58 2.74
C LEU A 72 -1.25 -7.07 1.44
N ASP A 73 -0.53 -7.01 0.32
CA ASP A 73 -0.95 -7.59 -0.95
C ASP A 73 -0.91 -9.12 -0.92
N ARG A 74 -1.72 -9.72 -1.79
CA ARG A 74 -1.70 -11.17 -2.04
C ARG A 74 -1.77 -11.43 -3.53
N THR A 75 -1.07 -12.46 -3.97
CA THR A 75 -1.02 -12.88 -5.37
C THR A 75 -1.22 -14.39 -5.43
N ILE A 76 -1.90 -14.85 -6.47
CA ILE A 76 -1.94 -16.26 -6.86
C ILE A 76 -1.51 -16.39 -8.31
N GLU A 77 -0.70 -17.41 -8.59
CA GLU A 77 -0.23 -17.79 -9.92
C GLU A 77 -0.84 -19.15 -10.29
N PHE A 78 -1.09 -19.36 -11.57
CA PHE A 78 -1.74 -20.55 -12.11
C PHE A 78 -0.81 -21.26 -13.09
N GLU A 79 -0.53 -22.52 -12.80
CA GLU A 79 0.21 -23.44 -13.68
C GLU A 79 -0.51 -24.79 -13.69
N PRO A 80 -1.23 -25.16 -14.76
CA PRO A 80 -1.36 -24.43 -16.03
C PRO A 80 -2.24 -23.16 -15.94
N PRO A 81 -2.17 -22.25 -16.93
CA PRO A 81 -3.05 -21.09 -17.04
C PRO A 81 -4.54 -21.48 -17.07
N LEU A 82 -5.42 -20.65 -16.50
CA LEU A 82 -6.86 -20.92 -16.42
C LEU A 82 -7.63 -20.15 -17.50
N ASP A 83 -8.38 -20.86 -18.32
CA ASP A 83 -9.14 -20.32 -19.47
C ASP A 83 -10.63 -20.09 -19.18
N ARG A 84 -11.10 -20.44 -17.97
CA ARG A 84 -12.47 -20.21 -17.51
C ARG A 84 -12.57 -19.26 -16.32
N VAL A 85 -13.49 -18.30 -16.40
CA VAL A 85 -13.79 -17.37 -15.30
C VAL A 85 -14.16 -18.08 -14.00
N ASP A 86 -14.98 -19.14 -14.07
CA ASP A 86 -15.40 -19.89 -12.87
C ASP A 86 -14.21 -20.57 -12.17
N GLN A 87 -13.24 -21.07 -12.95
CA GLN A 87 -12.03 -21.71 -12.40
C GLN A 87 -11.16 -20.68 -11.69
N VAL A 88 -10.94 -19.52 -12.32
CA VAL A 88 -10.17 -18.42 -11.70
C VAL A 88 -10.86 -17.94 -10.42
N THR A 89 -12.17 -17.71 -10.48
CA THR A 89 -12.99 -17.26 -9.34
C THR A 89 -12.94 -18.26 -8.19
N PHE A 90 -12.99 -19.55 -8.49
CA PHE A 90 -12.84 -20.62 -7.49
C PHE A 90 -11.44 -20.62 -6.87
N ALA A 91 -10.40 -20.56 -7.70
CA ALA A 91 -9.02 -20.63 -7.25
C ALA A 91 -8.61 -19.41 -6.40
N VAL A 92 -9.14 -18.22 -6.69
CA VAL A 92 -8.84 -16.98 -5.95
C VAL A 92 -9.48 -16.95 -4.56
N ARG A 93 -10.51 -17.75 -4.27
CA ARG A 93 -11.24 -17.72 -2.98
C ARG A 93 -10.32 -17.82 -1.76
N GLY A 94 -9.40 -18.79 -1.76
CA GLY A 94 -8.45 -18.96 -0.66
C GLY A 94 -7.51 -17.77 -0.51
N THR A 95 -7.08 -17.18 -1.62
CA THR A 95 -6.22 -15.97 -1.62
C THR A 95 -6.97 -14.74 -1.12
N ALA A 96 -8.26 -14.60 -1.45
CA ALA A 96 -9.12 -13.54 -0.94
C ALA A 96 -9.34 -13.65 0.58
N GLU A 97 -9.57 -14.87 1.10
CA GLU A 97 -9.66 -15.13 2.54
C GLU A 97 -8.35 -14.78 3.25
N GLN A 98 -7.20 -15.16 2.69
CA GLN A 98 -5.89 -14.81 3.23
C GLN A 98 -5.59 -13.32 3.17
N PHE A 99 -6.06 -12.62 2.14
CA PHE A 99 -5.93 -11.18 1.98
C PHE A 99 -6.69 -10.44 3.08
N VAL A 100 -7.99 -10.71 3.21
CA VAL A 100 -8.84 -10.08 4.24
C VAL A 100 -8.40 -10.48 5.65
N GLY A 101 -8.06 -11.75 5.87
CA GLY A 101 -7.55 -12.22 7.15
C GLY A 101 -6.19 -11.61 7.52
N GLY A 102 -5.33 -11.36 6.53
CA GLY A 102 -4.05 -10.68 6.72
C GLY A 102 -4.20 -9.23 7.17
N LEU A 103 -5.14 -8.50 6.53
CA LEU A 103 -5.50 -7.14 6.94
C LEU A 103 -6.09 -7.12 8.35
N THR A 104 -7.02 -8.03 8.64
CA THR A 104 -7.67 -8.13 9.96
C THR A 104 -6.64 -8.39 11.06
N LYS A 105 -5.69 -9.31 10.85
CA LYS A 105 -4.57 -9.57 11.79
C LYS A 105 -3.67 -8.36 12.01
N ALA A 106 -3.63 -7.43 11.06
CA ALA A 106 -2.89 -6.19 11.17
C ALA A 106 -3.72 -5.04 11.80
N GLY A 107 -4.98 -5.28 12.18
CA GLY A 107 -5.91 -4.26 12.68
C GLY A 107 -6.49 -3.36 11.58
N LEU A 108 -6.48 -3.81 10.33
CA LEU A 108 -6.82 -3.02 9.16
C LEU A 108 -8.01 -3.62 8.39
N VAL A 109 -8.73 -2.74 7.69
CA VAL A 109 -9.72 -3.09 6.66
C VAL A 109 -9.35 -2.46 5.33
N CYS A 110 -9.80 -3.03 4.21
CA CYS A 110 -9.59 -2.48 2.87
C CYS A 110 -10.85 -1.75 2.41
N THR A 111 -10.72 -0.48 2.01
CA THR A 111 -11.82 0.34 1.46
C THR A 111 -11.65 0.57 -0.05
N THR A 112 -10.42 0.43 -0.57
CA THR A 112 -10.14 0.44 -2.02
C THR A 112 -9.19 -0.69 -2.37
N LEU A 113 -9.66 -1.60 -3.23
CA LEU A 113 -8.94 -2.78 -3.71
C LEU A 113 -8.59 -2.59 -5.18
N ARG A 114 -7.32 -2.71 -5.54
CA ARG A 114 -6.92 -2.92 -6.94
C ARG A 114 -6.77 -4.41 -7.21
N VAL A 115 -7.45 -4.86 -8.26
CA VAL A 115 -7.32 -6.20 -8.79
C VAL A 115 -6.47 -6.14 -10.05
N GLU A 116 -5.35 -6.87 -10.03
CA GLU A 116 -4.40 -6.99 -11.14
C GLU A 116 -4.55 -8.39 -11.73
N VAL A 117 -4.80 -8.50 -13.02
CA VAL A 117 -4.94 -9.78 -13.73
C VAL A 117 -3.90 -9.81 -14.84
N THR A 118 -3.09 -10.87 -14.89
CA THR A 118 -2.14 -11.11 -15.96
C THR A 118 -2.57 -12.32 -16.77
N ASP A 119 -2.65 -12.15 -18.10
CA ASP A 119 -2.93 -13.24 -19.02
C ASP A 119 -1.65 -13.90 -19.56
N GLU A 120 -1.81 -15.06 -20.20
CA GLU A 120 -0.71 -15.85 -20.78
C GLU A 120 0.07 -15.08 -21.86
N ALA A 121 -0.57 -14.13 -22.54
CA ALA A 121 0.07 -13.24 -23.51
C ALA A 121 0.90 -12.13 -22.84
N GLY A 122 0.93 -12.07 -21.50
CA GLY A 122 1.66 -11.08 -20.71
C GLY A 122 0.94 -9.73 -20.58
N ARG A 123 -0.32 -9.62 -21.02
CA ARG A 123 -1.11 -8.39 -20.82
C ARG A 123 -1.58 -8.31 -19.38
N ILE A 124 -1.50 -7.11 -18.83
CA ILE A 124 -1.93 -6.80 -17.48
C ILE A 124 -3.18 -5.93 -17.56
N SER A 125 -4.26 -6.39 -16.94
CA SER A 125 -5.49 -5.64 -16.72
C SER A 125 -5.59 -5.29 -15.25
N GLU A 126 -5.68 -4.00 -14.92
CA GLU A 126 -5.85 -3.52 -13.57
C GLU A 126 -7.14 -2.71 -13.43
N ARG A 127 -7.81 -2.84 -12.28
CA ARG A 127 -8.96 -1.99 -11.93
C ARG A 127 -9.03 -1.79 -10.43
N SER A 128 -9.27 -0.55 -10.03
CA SER A 128 -9.55 -0.18 -8.64
C SER A 128 -11.04 -0.21 -8.36
N TRP A 129 -11.40 -0.90 -7.28
CA TRP A 129 -12.75 -1.07 -6.80
C TRP A 129 -12.86 -0.43 -5.43
N LEU A 130 -13.89 0.39 -5.24
CA LEU A 130 -14.18 0.97 -3.93
C LEU A 130 -15.24 0.12 -3.22
N HIS A 131 -15.12 0.09 -1.90
CA HIS A 131 -16.15 -0.46 -1.04
C HIS A 131 -16.57 0.61 -0.01
N PRO A 132 -17.88 0.88 0.18
CA PRO A 132 -18.35 1.92 1.10
C PRO A 132 -17.93 1.73 2.56
N ARG A 133 -17.64 0.48 2.97
CA ARG A 133 -17.20 0.13 4.33
C ARG A 133 -15.91 -0.69 4.29
N LEU A 134 -16.01 -1.99 4.05
CA LEU A 134 -14.85 -2.87 3.95
C LEU A 134 -15.09 -4.00 2.94
N PHE A 135 -14.05 -4.47 2.28
CA PHE A 135 -14.13 -5.67 1.45
C PHE A 135 -14.20 -6.95 2.30
N THR A 136 -15.24 -7.75 2.11
CA THR A 136 -15.24 -9.16 2.55
C THR A 136 -14.52 -10.03 1.51
N ALA A 137 -14.15 -11.26 1.88
CA ALA A 137 -13.54 -12.19 0.94
C ALA A 137 -14.48 -12.52 -0.24
N GLY A 138 -15.79 -12.52 -0.02
CA GLY A 138 -16.80 -12.66 -1.07
C GLY A 138 -16.78 -11.49 -2.05
N ASP A 139 -16.75 -10.26 -1.53
CA ASP A 139 -16.70 -9.05 -2.36
C ASP A 139 -15.45 -9.03 -3.24
N VAL A 140 -14.29 -9.42 -2.69
CA VAL A 140 -13.02 -9.53 -3.44
C VAL A 140 -13.17 -10.49 -4.61
N VAL A 141 -13.72 -11.69 -4.37
CA VAL A 141 -13.95 -12.71 -5.41
C VAL A 141 -14.91 -12.19 -6.48
N ASP A 142 -15.97 -11.49 -6.09
CA ASP A 142 -16.91 -10.87 -7.03
C ASP A 142 -16.25 -9.79 -7.89
N ARG A 143 -15.34 -8.97 -7.33
CA ARG A 143 -14.57 -7.97 -8.11
C ARG A 143 -13.66 -8.61 -9.16
N VAL A 144 -12.98 -9.69 -8.79
CA VAL A 144 -12.16 -10.46 -9.74
C VAL A 144 -13.05 -11.01 -10.85
N ARG A 145 -14.18 -11.65 -10.49
CA ARG A 145 -15.13 -12.18 -11.48
C ARG A 145 -15.62 -11.10 -12.45
N TRP A 146 -16.08 -9.95 -11.94
CA TRP A 146 -16.59 -8.87 -12.79
C TRP A 146 -15.51 -8.27 -13.69
N GLN A 147 -14.26 -8.16 -13.20
CA GLN A 147 -13.15 -7.70 -14.03
C GLN A 147 -12.85 -8.65 -15.20
N LEU A 148 -12.95 -9.96 -14.96
CA LEU A 148 -12.76 -10.98 -15.99
C LEU A 148 -13.92 -11.04 -17.00
N GLN A 149 -15.15 -10.73 -16.58
CA GLN A 149 -16.33 -10.73 -17.45
C GLN A 149 -16.45 -9.46 -18.31
N GLY A 150 -15.80 -8.36 -17.92
CA GLY A 150 -15.89 -7.08 -18.63
C GLY A 150 -17.27 -6.40 -18.50
N SER A 151 -17.41 -5.22 -19.12
CA SER A 151 -18.61 -4.36 -19.04
C SER A 151 -19.73 -4.72 -20.03
N GLY A 152 -19.61 -5.83 -20.77
CA GLY A 152 -20.69 -6.33 -21.62
C GLY A 152 -20.20 -7.02 -22.88
N ALA A 153 -20.44 -8.32 -22.98
CA ALA A 153 -20.61 -9.02 -24.25
C ALA A 153 -21.37 -10.33 -24.00
N LEU A 154 -22.14 -10.75 -25.01
CA LEU A 154 -22.89 -12.01 -25.10
C LEU A 154 -21.98 -13.26 -25.19
N ASP A 155 -20.66 -13.09 -24.98
CA ASP A 155 -19.66 -14.15 -25.01
C ASP A 155 -18.89 -14.18 -23.66
N PRO A 156 -19.14 -15.19 -22.80
CA PRO A 156 -18.60 -15.24 -21.44
C PRO A 156 -17.14 -15.74 -21.35
N GLY A 157 -16.44 -15.86 -22.48
CA GLY A 157 -15.07 -16.38 -22.55
C GLY A 157 -14.00 -15.37 -22.15
N LEU A 158 -12.93 -15.85 -21.51
CA LEU A 158 -11.70 -15.07 -21.32
C LEU A 158 -11.04 -14.84 -22.68
N ALA A 159 -10.57 -13.61 -22.95
CA ALA A 159 -9.85 -13.30 -24.19
C ALA A 159 -8.51 -14.04 -24.31
N SER A 160 -7.94 -14.46 -23.18
CA SER A 160 -6.72 -15.27 -23.07
C SER A 160 -6.70 -15.96 -21.70
N PRO A 161 -6.08 -17.14 -21.55
CA PRO A 161 -5.94 -17.80 -20.25
C PRO A 161 -5.23 -16.91 -19.23
N ILE A 162 -5.66 -16.97 -17.98
CA ILE A 162 -5.11 -16.19 -16.88
C ILE A 162 -3.99 -16.96 -16.19
N VAL A 163 -2.86 -16.30 -15.99
CA VAL A 163 -1.68 -16.87 -15.31
C VAL A 163 -1.48 -16.34 -13.90
N ARG A 164 -2.03 -15.14 -13.59
CA ARG A 164 -1.82 -14.51 -12.28
C ARG A 164 -2.95 -13.56 -11.92
N VAL A 165 -3.32 -13.55 -10.64
CA VAL A 165 -4.24 -12.57 -10.04
C VAL A 165 -3.58 -11.97 -8.79
N GLY A 166 -3.48 -10.64 -8.75
CA GLY A 166 -3.01 -9.83 -7.64
C GLY A 166 -4.15 -9.06 -6.96
N LEU A 167 -4.13 -9.05 -5.64
CA LEU A 167 -5.03 -8.32 -4.76
C LEU A 167 -4.20 -7.28 -3.99
N VAL A 168 -4.36 -6.01 -4.34
CA VAL A 168 -3.56 -4.92 -3.80
C VAL A 168 -4.46 -3.96 -3.02
N PRO A 169 -4.23 -3.74 -1.71
CA PRO A 169 -4.98 -2.77 -0.95
C PRO A 169 -4.45 -1.37 -1.24
N GLU A 170 -5.20 -0.56 -1.99
CA GLU A 170 -4.81 0.82 -2.32
C GLU A 170 -5.16 1.80 -1.18
N ALA A 171 -6.26 1.54 -0.48
CA ALA A 171 -6.64 2.29 0.71
C ALA A 171 -7.08 1.33 1.81
N VAL A 172 -6.47 1.51 2.99
CA VAL A 172 -6.79 0.77 4.21
C VAL A 172 -7.17 1.76 5.31
N ASP A 173 -8.02 1.31 6.22
CA ASP A 173 -8.42 2.05 7.41
C ASP A 173 -8.32 1.14 8.65
N ASP A 174 -8.35 1.73 9.83
CA ASP A 174 -8.39 1.01 11.10
C ASP A 174 -9.73 0.27 11.22
N ILE A 175 -9.67 -0.98 11.67
CA ILE A 175 -10.86 -1.80 11.88
C ILE A 175 -11.81 -1.18 12.91
N GLY A 176 -11.29 -0.44 13.90
CA GLY A 176 -12.07 0.23 14.93
C GLY A 176 -12.99 1.34 14.42
N HIS A 177 -12.67 1.95 13.27
CA HIS A 177 -13.56 2.94 12.62
C HIS A 177 -14.76 2.28 11.91
N HIS A 178 -14.73 0.97 11.75
CA HIS A 178 -15.73 0.19 11.02
C HIS A 178 -16.50 -0.79 11.92
N GLU A 179 -16.16 -0.88 13.21
CA GLU A 179 -16.95 -1.61 14.20
C GLU A 179 -18.33 -0.97 14.38
N ASP A 180 -19.38 -1.80 14.36
CA ASP A 180 -20.73 -1.33 14.68
C ASP A 180 -20.74 -0.85 16.14
N GLY A 181 -20.92 0.45 16.33
CA GLY A 181 -21.08 1.02 17.67
C GLY A 181 -22.19 0.30 18.43
N LEU A 182 -21.99 0.09 19.73
CA LEU A 182 -22.88 -0.64 20.65
C LEU A 182 -24.35 -0.14 20.67
N TRP A 183 -24.61 1.03 20.06
CA TRP A 183 -25.87 1.74 20.04
C TRP A 183 -26.34 2.05 18.61
N GLY A 184 -26.47 1.02 17.78
CA GLY A 184 -27.38 1.05 16.62
C GLY A 184 -27.04 2.06 15.51
N GLY A 185 -25.77 2.17 15.14
CA GLY A 185 -25.32 3.00 14.00
C GLY A 185 -25.12 2.24 12.68
N GLY A 186 -25.30 0.93 12.65
CA GLY A 186 -25.12 0.13 11.44
C GLY A 186 -26.34 0.21 10.53
N ALA A 187 -26.23 0.89 9.38
CA ALA A 187 -27.10 0.56 8.26
C ALA A 187 -26.87 -0.93 7.92
N ASP A 188 -27.93 -1.71 8.14
CA ASP A 188 -28.03 -3.17 8.16
C ASP A 188 -27.12 -3.83 7.10
N GLU A 189 -26.20 -4.71 7.51
CA GLU A 189 -25.41 -5.58 6.61
C GLU A 189 -26.30 -6.38 5.65
N ARG A 190 -27.57 -6.59 6.05
CA ARG A 190 -28.66 -7.13 5.22
C ARG A 190 -29.02 -6.25 4.01
N ILE A 191 -29.00 -4.93 4.15
CA ILE A 191 -29.23 -3.98 3.03
C ILE A 191 -28.06 -4.07 2.05
N HIS A 192 -26.84 -4.14 2.54
CA HIS A 192 -25.64 -4.29 1.71
C HIS A 192 -25.63 -5.61 0.94
N HIS A 193 -25.80 -6.75 1.63
CA HIS A 193 -25.95 -8.03 0.95
C HIS A 193 -27.13 -8.07 -0.01
N GLY A 194 -28.24 -7.39 0.33
CA GLY A 194 -29.38 -7.23 -0.55
C GLY A 194 -29.01 -6.49 -1.84
N LEU A 195 -28.34 -5.35 -1.74
CA LEU A 195 -27.91 -4.54 -2.88
C LEU A 195 -26.86 -5.24 -3.73
N THR A 196 -25.86 -5.88 -3.13
CA THR A 196 -24.86 -6.71 -3.84
C THR A 196 -25.53 -7.86 -4.57
N ARG A 197 -26.54 -8.51 -3.97
CA ARG A 197 -27.30 -9.59 -4.62
C ARG A 197 -28.16 -9.08 -5.77
N VAL A 198 -28.76 -7.91 -5.64
CA VAL A 198 -29.54 -7.29 -6.73
C VAL A 198 -28.61 -6.88 -7.88
N GLN A 199 -27.43 -6.32 -7.59
CA GLN A 199 -26.41 -6.05 -8.61
C GLN A 199 -25.90 -7.32 -9.27
N SER A 200 -25.69 -8.41 -8.53
CA SER A 200 -25.22 -9.67 -9.13
C SER A 200 -26.27 -10.31 -10.04
N MET A 201 -27.56 -10.06 -9.79
CA MET A 201 -28.65 -10.53 -10.66
C MET A 201 -28.89 -9.63 -11.87
N LEU A 202 -28.74 -8.30 -11.73
CA LEU A 202 -29.17 -7.33 -12.74
C LEU A 202 -28.02 -6.63 -13.47
N GLY A 203 -26.78 -6.82 -13.03
CA GLY A 203 -25.59 -6.14 -13.54
C GLY A 203 -25.18 -4.92 -12.70
N HIS A 204 -23.90 -4.54 -12.81
CA HIS A 204 -23.28 -3.46 -12.02
C HIS A 204 -24.01 -2.12 -12.15
N GLU A 205 -24.42 -1.76 -13.37
CA GLU A 205 -25.09 -0.48 -13.67
C GLU A 205 -26.57 -0.45 -13.27
N ALA A 206 -27.16 -1.58 -12.84
CA ALA A 206 -28.60 -1.66 -12.58
C ALA A 206 -28.99 -1.11 -11.19
N VAL A 207 -28.04 -0.99 -10.27
CA VAL A 207 -28.28 -0.43 -8.93
C VAL A 207 -27.51 0.87 -8.82
N LEU A 208 -28.24 1.97 -8.66
CA LEU A 208 -27.70 3.32 -8.71
C LEU A 208 -27.88 4.03 -7.38
N THR A 209 -26.87 4.78 -6.96
CA THR A 209 -26.92 5.73 -5.86
C THR A 209 -26.95 7.14 -6.40
N ALA A 210 -27.83 7.99 -5.87
CA ALA A 210 -27.83 9.40 -6.20
C ALA A 210 -26.71 10.13 -5.44
N THR A 211 -25.87 10.86 -6.16
CA THR A 211 -24.86 11.75 -5.60
C THR A 211 -25.12 13.18 -6.04
N ILE A 212 -24.67 14.14 -5.23
CA ILE A 212 -24.79 15.56 -5.56
C ILE A 212 -23.58 15.95 -6.43
N GLY A 213 -23.84 16.24 -7.70
CA GLY A 213 -22.87 16.78 -8.66
C GLY A 213 -22.89 18.31 -8.75
N GLY A 214 -22.07 18.84 -9.66
CA GLY A 214 -22.12 20.24 -10.07
C GLY A 214 -23.38 20.56 -10.89
N GLY A 215 -23.82 21.81 -10.90
CA GLY A 215 -25.02 22.26 -11.62
C GLY A 215 -25.69 23.44 -10.93
N ARG A 216 -26.57 24.17 -11.63
CA ARG A 216 -27.30 25.32 -11.07
C ARG A 216 -28.77 24.99 -10.77
N GLY A 217 -29.33 23.95 -11.42
CA GLY A 217 -30.67 23.42 -11.13
C GLY A 217 -30.68 22.16 -10.25
N LEU A 218 -31.82 21.86 -9.61
CA LEU A 218 -31.99 20.67 -8.75
C LEU A 218 -31.78 19.35 -9.51
N THR A 219 -32.37 19.23 -10.71
CA THR A 219 -32.25 18.03 -11.55
C THR A 219 -30.87 17.90 -12.18
N GLU A 220 -30.18 19.01 -12.42
CA GLU A 220 -28.81 19.03 -12.97
C GLU A 220 -27.78 18.56 -11.94
N ARG A 221 -28.08 18.70 -10.64
CA ARG A 221 -27.17 18.33 -9.54
C ARG A 221 -27.31 16.88 -9.11
N GLN A 222 -28.20 16.09 -9.71
CA GLN A 222 -28.36 14.69 -9.37
C GLN A 222 -27.61 13.83 -10.38
N VAL A 223 -26.52 13.19 -9.94
CA VAL A 223 -25.79 12.22 -10.75
C VAL A 223 -26.01 10.84 -10.17
N LEU A 224 -26.59 9.97 -10.99
CA LEU A 224 -26.71 8.55 -10.67
C LEU A 224 -25.39 7.86 -10.97
N VAL A 225 -24.83 7.21 -9.95
CA VAL A 225 -23.62 6.40 -10.09
C VAL A 225 -23.95 4.96 -9.72
N PRO A 226 -23.36 3.97 -10.39
CA PRO A 226 -23.43 2.59 -9.92
C PRO A 226 -23.06 2.51 -8.44
N TRP A 227 -23.85 1.76 -7.68
CA TRP A 227 -23.63 1.59 -6.26
C TRP A 227 -22.24 0.96 -6.03
N GLY A 228 -21.39 1.66 -5.26
CA GLY A 228 -19.99 1.30 -5.03
C GLY A 228 -18.97 2.12 -5.86
N ASP A 229 -19.40 2.84 -6.89
CA ASP A 229 -18.51 3.66 -7.73
C ASP A 229 -18.43 5.11 -7.25
N ARG A 230 -17.33 5.78 -7.63
CA ARG A 230 -17.16 7.22 -7.39
C ARG A 230 -17.84 8.05 -8.47
N PRO A 231 -18.49 9.18 -8.12
CA PRO A 231 -18.97 10.13 -9.11
C PRO A 231 -17.82 10.73 -9.92
N VAL A 232 -17.90 10.57 -11.23
CA VAL A 232 -17.00 11.22 -12.19
C VAL A 232 -17.32 12.72 -12.18
N GLY A 233 -16.48 13.53 -11.52
CA GLY A 233 -16.64 15.00 -11.50
C GLY A 233 -16.59 15.68 -10.13
N ALA A 234 -16.40 14.95 -9.02
CA ALA A 234 -16.08 15.58 -7.73
C ALA A 234 -14.62 16.06 -7.74
N SER A 235 -14.39 17.24 -8.33
CA SER A 235 -13.15 17.99 -8.10
C SER A 235 -12.98 18.17 -6.59
N ARG A 236 -11.80 17.77 -6.08
CA ARG A 236 -11.39 18.04 -4.70
C ARG A 236 -11.47 19.55 -4.47
N ALA A 237 -12.39 19.98 -3.62
CA ALA A 237 -12.30 21.24 -2.90
C ALA A 237 -11.78 20.94 -1.50
#